data_AF-A0A955I381-F1
#
_entry.id   AF-A0A955I381-F1
#
_cell.length_a   1.000
_cell.length_b   1.000
_cell.length_c   1.000
_cell.angle_alpha   90.00
_cell.angle_beta   90.00
_cell.angle_gamma   90.00
#
_symmetry.space_group_name_H-M   'P 1'
#
loop_
_entity.id
_entity.type
_entity.pdbx_description
1 polymer ?
#
loop_
_entity_poly.entity_id
_entity_poly.type
_entity_poly.pdbx_seq_one_letter_code
_entity_poly.pdbx_strand_id
1 'polypeptide(L)'
;MKILTTPVFLSKVAVVMFLLLFSPLQSVYAGAAINLSPATGTFSQNIFIDVVVNNTGDPVVGFDIDLIYTGPVEFSSYSAGTLGCGTLVVNKTTSGRLSILCLASVQSDGKLPNSGTIAKLVFRTTGNGTVSMTMQNADDSVVVDSLVGGNYTISNYVPSGTSYTTTTLPQASFLDDYPAVAGMALLMIGAGTLAVFRRYDRFNKEEAYNTVSMSDKVKNY
;
A
#
# COMPACT_ATOMS: atom_id res chain seq x y z
N MET A 1 34.04 -31.49 30.88
CA MET A 1 33.06 -31.03 29.87
C MET A 1 33.50 -29.64 29.42
N LYS A 2 34.22 -29.52 28.29
CA LYS A 2 34.67 -28.23 27.76
C LYS A 2 33.48 -27.56 27.09
N ILE A 3 32.93 -26.52 27.73
CA ILE A 3 31.93 -25.64 27.10
C ILE A 3 32.66 -24.93 25.97
N LEU A 4 32.36 -25.33 24.75
CA LEU A 4 32.89 -24.73 23.53
C LEU A 4 32.25 -23.34 23.40
N THR A 5 32.86 -22.33 23.99
CA THR A 5 32.52 -20.93 23.73
C THR A 5 32.96 -20.62 22.31
N THR A 6 32.03 -20.72 21.35
CA THR A 6 32.27 -20.40 19.94
C THR A 6 31.75 -18.99 19.61
N PRO A 7 32.50 -17.92 19.89
CA PRO A 7 32.14 -16.56 19.46
C PRO A 7 32.04 -16.45 17.92
N VAL A 8 32.70 -17.36 17.21
CA VAL A 8 32.67 -17.45 15.73
C VAL A 8 31.30 -17.89 15.21
N PHE A 9 30.56 -18.71 15.96
CA PHE A 9 29.26 -19.22 15.51
C PHE A 9 28.17 -18.14 15.63
N LEU A 10 28.16 -17.39 16.75
CA LEU A 10 27.25 -16.26 16.94
C LEU A 10 27.48 -15.15 15.90
N SER A 11 28.74 -14.86 15.57
CA SER A 11 29.08 -13.85 14.56
C SER A 11 28.55 -14.21 13.16
N LYS A 12 28.65 -15.49 12.75
CA LYS A 12 28.15 -15.93 11.44
C LYS A 12 26.62 -15.88 11.36
N VAL A 13 25.92 -16.26 12.42
CA VAL A 13 24.45 -16.18 12.48
C VAL A 13 23.99 -14.72 12.42
N ALA A 14 24.66 -13.82 13.15
CA ALA A 14 24.34 -12.38 13.11
C ALA A 14 24.56 -11.77 11.73
N VAL A 15 25.61 -12.15 11.00
CA VAL A 15 25.88 -11.65 9.63
C VAL A 15 24.82 -12.15 8.65
N VAL A 16 24.40 -13.42 8.74
CA VAL A 16 23.33 -13.96 7.87
C VAL A 16 21.99 -13.28 8.18
N MET A 17 21.67 -13.05 9.45
CA MET A 17 20.44 -12.37 9.84
C MET A 17 20.46 -10.90 9.41
N PHE A 18 21.61 -10.21 9.51
CA PHE A 18 21.79 -8.86 9.00
C PHE A 18 21.64 -8.81 7.48
N LEU A 19 22.20 -9.77 6.73
CA LEU A 19 22.03 -9.83 5.27
C LEU A 19 20.57 -10.09 4.85
N LEU A 20 19.81 -10.87 5.62
CA LEU A 20 18.38 -11.11 5.37
C LEU A 20 17.48 -9.93 5.76
N LEU A 21 17.90 -9.11 6.73
CA LEU A 21 17.15 -7.92 7.16
C LEU A 21 17.45 -6.68 6.30
N PHE A 22 18.62 -6.63 5.66
CA PHE A 22 19.09 -5.51 4.84
C PHE A 22 19.19 -5.84 3.35
N SER A 23 18.68 -6.99 2.91
CA SER A 23 18.48 -7.21 1.47
C SER A 23 17.51 -6.14 0.97
N PRO A 24 17.87 -5.34 -0.06
CA PRO A 24 16.97 -4.34 -0.61
C PRO A 24 15.68 -5.07 -1.00
N LEU A 25 14.54 -4.58 -0.52
CA LEU A 25 13.22 -5.01 -0.98
C LEU A 25 13.24 -4.84 -2.50
N GLN A 26 13.39 -5.94 -3.23
CA GLN A 26 13.41 -5.90 -4.69
C GLN A 26 12.02 -5.41 -5.11
N SER A 27 11.96 -4.23 -5.72
CA SER A 27 10.76 -3.78 -6.40
C SER A 27 10.43 -4.82 -7.48
N VAL A 28 9.26 -5.43 -7.37
CA VAL A 28 8.80 -6.40 -8.36
C VAL A 28 8.32 -5.59 -9.55
N TYR A 29 9.10 -5.63 -10.63
CA TYR A 29 8.78 -4.92 -11.85
C TYR A 29 7.73 -5.71 -12.61
N ALA A 30 6.53 -5.15 -12.73
CA ALA A 30 5.48 -5.73 -13.53
C ALA A 30 5.55 -5.09 -14.92
N GLY A 31 5.80 -5.88 -15.96
CA GLY A 31 5.74 -5.46 -17.37
C GLY A 31 4.31 -5.16 -17.84
N ALA A 32 3.60 -4.34 -17.05
CA ALA A 32 2.19 -4.03 -17.15
C ALA A 32 1.98 -2.64 -17.75
N ALA A 33 1.08 -2.56 -18.71
CA ALA A 33 0.55 -1.32 -19.23
C ALA A 33 -0.89 -1.14 -18.74
N ILE A 34 -1.20 -0.01 -18.11
CA ILE A 34 -2.54 0.32 -17.63
C ILE A 34 -3.02 1.58 -18.34
N ASN A 35 -4.20 1.46 -18.94
CA ASN A 35 -4.77 2.48 -19.82
C ASN A 35 -6.22 2.76 -19.42
N LEU A 36 -6.69 3.97 -19.72
CA LEU A 36 -8.11 4.30 -19.66
C LEU A 36 -8.82 3.92 -20.96
N SER A 37 -10.02 3.33 -20.85
CA SER A 37 -10.87 3.00 -21.99
C SER A 37 -12.28 3.56 -21.80
N PRO A 38 -12.81 4.36 -22.75
CA PRO A 38 -12.09 4.87 -23.93
C PRO A 38 -11.00 5.86 -23.50
N ALA A 39 -9.92 6.00 -24.28
CA ALA A 39 -8.86 6.97 -23.98
C ALA A 39 -9.28 8.43 -24.27
N THR A 40 -10.27 8.60 -25.15
CA THR A 40 -10.86 9.89 -25.51
C THR A 40 -12.34 9.75 -25.84
N GLY A 41 -13.12 10.81 -25.71
CA GLY A 41 -14.52 10.79 -26.12
C GLY A 41 -15.26 12.08 -25.82
N THR A 42 -16.49 12.16 -26.32
CA THR A 42 -17.41 13.28 -26.07
C THR A 42 -18.59 12.80 -25.24
N PHE A 43 -18.85 13.50 -24.13
CA PHE A 43 -19.90 13.13 -23.17
C PHE A 43 -20.78 14.34 -22.83
N SER A 44 -22.00 14.08 -22.34
CA SER A 44 -22.97 15.14 -22.00
C SER A 44 -23.36 15.18 -20.52
N GLN A 45 -23.44 14.02 -19.85
CA GLN A 45 -23.88 13.92 -18.46
C GLN A 45 -22.97 13.07 -17.59
N ASN A 46 -22.58 11.90 -18.08
CA ASN A 46 -21.68 10.98 -17.38
C ASN A 46 -20.57 10.52 -18.30
N ILE A 47 -19.37 10.39 -17.74
CA ILE A 47 -18.20 9.80 -18.38
C ILE A 47 -17.98 8.43 -17.75
N PHE A 48 -17.99 7.38 -18.57
CA PHE A 48 -17.77 6.00 -18.16
C PHE A 48 -16.39 5.56 -18.61
N ILE A 49 -15.51 5.25 -17.66
CA ILE A 49 -14.12 4.91 -17.91
C ILE A 49 -13.79 3.56 -17.30
N ASP A 50 -13.25 2.66 -18.10
CA ASP A 50 -12.67 1.41 -17.65
C ASP A 50 -11.15 1.61 -17.45
N VAL A 51 -10.64 1.19 -16.30
CA VAL A 51 -9.19 1.09 -16.03
C VAL A 51 -8.75 -0.30 -16.48
N VAL A 52 -8.02 -0.38 -17.59
CA VAL A 52 -7.68 -1.63 -18.26
C VAL A 52 -6.21 -1.91 -18.10
N VAL A 53 -5.87 -3.14 -17.68
CA VAL A 53 -4.49 -3.62 -17.65
C VAL A 53 -4.22 -4.60 -18.77
N ASN A 54 -3.04 -4.47 -19.36
CA ASN A 54 -2.42 -5.45 -20.22
C ASN A 54 -0.98 -5.69 -19.73
N ASN A 55 -0.80 -6.78 -19.00
CA ASN A 55 0.48 -7.25 -18.50
C ASN A 55 1.03 -8.32 -19.43
N THR A 56 2.22 -8.07 -19.95
CA THR A 56 2.95 -9.01 -20.82
C THR A 56 4.02 -9.80 -20.08
N GLY A 57 4.26 -9.47 -18.81
CA GLY A 57 5.22 -10.12 -17.93
C GLY A 57 4.60 -11.12 -16.95
N ASP A 58 5.26 -11.27 -15.81
CA ASP A 58 4.85 -12.21 -14.77
C ASP A 58 3.53 -11.79 -14.09
N PRO A 59 2.73 -12.74 -13.61
CA PRO A 59 1.50 -12.43 -12.88
C PRO A 59 1.81 -11.63 -11.62
N VAL A 60 1.04 -10.57 -11.38
CA VAL A 60 1.18 -9.69 -10.21
C VAL A 60 0.19 -10.05 -9.11
N VAL A 61 0.52 -9.68 -7.88
CA VAL A 61 -0.36 -9.89 -6.71
C VAL A 61 -1.38 -8.75 -6.53
N GLY A 62 -1.15 -7.61 -7.19
CA GLY A 62 -2.01 -6.44 -7.08
C GLY A 62 -1.52 -5.24 -7.88
N PHE A 63 -2.35 -4.21 -7.91
CA PHE A 63 -2.08 -2.89 -8.47
C PHE A 63 -2.51 -1.83 -7.47
N ASP A 64 -1.68 -0.80 -7.31
CA ASP A 64 -2.00 0.41 -6.54
C ASP A 64 -1.69 1.65 -7.38
N ILE A 65 -2.75 2.33 -7.82
CA ILE A 65 -2.68 3.35 -8.87
C ILE A 65 -3.45 4.58 -8.40
N ASP A 66 -2.85 5.74 -8.59
CA ASP A 66 -3.52 7.02 -8.44
C ASP A 66 -4.04 7.51 -9.80
N LEU A 67 -5.33 7.84 -9.87
CA LEU A 67 -5.94 8.54 -10.99
C LEU A 67 -6.19 10.00 -10.60
N ILE A 68 -5.52 10.91 -11.26
CA ILE A 68 -5.70 12.35 -11.11
C ILE A 68 -6.63 12.83 -12.24
N TYR A 69 -7.65 13.62 -11.90
CA TYR A 69 -8.61 14.16 -12.87
C TYR A 69 -8.83 15.66 -12.66
N THR A 70 -8.95 16.41 -13.76
CA THR A 70 -9.21 17.86 -13.77
C THR A 70 -10.30 18.19 -14.78
N GLY A 71 -10.88 19.39 -14.65
CA GLY A 71 -11.97 19.87 -15.52
C GLY A 71 -13.35 19.79 -14.85
N PRO A 72 -14.44 20.01 -15.60
CA PRO A 72 -15.78 20.12 -15.05
C PRO A 72 -16.42 18.73 -14.84
N VAL A 73 -15.83 17.96 -13.93
CA VAL A 73 -16.29 16.61 -13.54
C VAL A 73 -16.14 16.35 -12.05
N GLU A 74 -16.96 15.43 -11.57
CA GLU A 74 -16.91 14.90 -10.21
C GLU A 74 -16.98 13.37 -10.25
N PHE A 75 -16.12 12.70 -9.50
CA PHE A 75 -16.23 11.25 -9.34
C PHE A 75 -17.56 10.88 -8.66
N SER A 76 -18.30 9.95 -9.25
CA SER A 76 -19.61 9.53 -8.78
C SER A 76 -19.60 8.14 -8.16
N SER A 77 -19.06 7.13 -8.86
CA SER A 77 -19.10 5.75 -8.40
C SER A 77 -18.09 4.88 -9.13
N TYR A 78 -17.90 3.66 -8.62
CA TYR A 78 -17.10 2.62 -9.26
C TYR A 78 -17.76 1.25 -9.14
N SER A 79 -17.32 0.33 -9.98
CA SER A 79 -17.65 -1.10 -9.88
C SER A 79 -16.45 -1.96 -10.30
N ALA A 80 -16.45 -3.22 -9.87
CA ALA A 80 -15.43 -4.18 -10.25
C ALA A 80 -15.43 -4.44 -11.77
N GLY A 81 -14.24 -4.55 -12.34
CA GLY A 81 -14.06 -4.96 -13.73
C GLY A 81 -13.92 -6.48 -13.89
N THR A 82 -13.44 -6.90 -15.05
CA THR A 82 -13.30 -8.31 -15.44
C THR A 82 -12.00 -8.96 -14.98
N LEU A 83 -11.06 -8.19 -14.42
CA LEU A 83 -9.79 -8.72 -13.93
C LEU A 83 -9.96 -9.67 -12.74
N GLY A 84 -11.09 -9.56 -12.01
CA GLY A 84 -11.39 -10.45 -10.88
C GLY A 84 -10.59 -10.14 -9.62
N CYS A 85 -10.36 -8.86 -9.32
CA CYS A 85 -9.77 -8.44 -8.05
C CYS A 85 -10.51 -9.08 -6.88
N GLY A 86 -9.80 -9.77 -5.99
CA GLY A 86 -10.37 -10.30 -4.75
C GLY A 86 -10.78 -9.18 -3.80
N THR A 87 -9.97 -8.11 -3.78
CA THR A 87 -10.28 -6.85 -3.11
C THR A 87 -10.10 -5.72 -4.10
N LEU A 88 -11.14 -4.90 -4.27
CA LEU A 88 -11.08 -3.65 -5.03
C LEU A 88 -11.52 -2.50 -4.11
N VAL A 89 -10.64 -1.51 -3.94
CA VAL A 89 -10.93 -0.29 -3.18
C VAL A 89 -10.65 0.90 -4.08
N VAL A 90 -11.63 1.79 -4.21
CA VAL A 90 -11.47 3.08 -4.88
C VAL A 90 -11.84 4.19 -3.90
N ASN A 91 -10.85 4.96 -3.49
CA ASN A 91 -11.01 6.02 -2.50
C ASN A 91 -10.74 7.39 -3.11
N LYS A 92 -11.63 8.35 -2.85
CA LYS A 92 -11.39 9.76 -3.14
C LYS A 92 -10.49 10.32 -2.04
N THR A 93 -9.21 10.56 -2.35
CA THR A 93 -8.24 11.07 -1.38
C THR A 93 -8.36 12.59 -1.24
N THR A 94 -8.50 13.29 -2.36
CA THR A 94 -8.73 14.75 -2.43
C THR A 94 -9.54 15.10 -3.69
N SER A 95 -10.04 16.33 -3.79
CA SER A 95 -10.70 16.79 -5.01
C SER A 95 -9.76 16.67 -6.22
N GLY A 96 -10.12 15.80 -7.18
CA GLY A 96 -9.31 15.55 -8.37
C GLY A 96 -8.32 14.40 -8.26
N ARG A 97 -8.37 13.57 -7.20
CA ARG A 97 -7.55 12.34 -7.11
C ARG A 97 -8.35 11.16 -6.55
N LEU A 98 -8.20 10.00 -7.20
CA LEU A 98 -8.69 8.70 -6.75
C LEU A 98 -7.50 7.76 -6.55
N SER A 99 -7.45 7.04 -5.44
CA SER A 99 -6.56 5.89 -5.25
C SER A 99 -7.33 4.62 -5.56
N ILE A 100 -6.75 3.74 -6.38
CA ILE A 100 -7.33 2.51 -6.89
C ILE A 100 -6.42 1.35 -6.48
N LEU A 101 -6.88 0.54 -5.54
CA LEU A 101 -6.21 -0.66 -5.07
C LEU A 101 -6.96 -1.90 -5.53
N CYS A 102 -6.28 -2.76 -6.30
CA CYS A 102 -6.78 -4.07 -6.69
C CYS A 102 -5.80 -5.14 -6.23
N LEU A 103 -6.26 -6.07 -5.39
CA LEU A 103 -5.45 -7.19 -4.89
C LEU A 103 -6.03 -8.52 -5.35
N ALA A 104 -5.15 -9.49 -5.63
CA ALA A 104 -5.55 -10.87 -5.89
C ALA A 104 -6.33 -11.46 -4.71
N SER A 105 -7.28 -12.35 -5.00
CA SER A 105 -7.97 -13.09 -3.95
C SER A 105 -7.01 -14.11 -3.31
N VAL A 106 -7.21 -14.38 -2.02
CA VAL A 106 -6.56 -15.51 -1.35
C VAL A 106 -7.01 -16.87 -1.89
N GLN A 107 -8.10 -16.91 -2.66
CA GLN A 107 -8.61 -18.13 -3.33
C GLN A 107 -8.04 -18.33 -4.74
N SER A 108 -7.57 -17.26 -5.39
CA SER A 108 -6.63 -17.41 -6.50
C SER A 108 -5.30 -17.88 -5.93
N ASP A 109 -4.44 -18.45 -6.76
CA ASP A 109 -3.03 -18.80 -6.54
C ASP A 109 -2.14 -17.59 -6.16
N GLY A 110 -2.72 -16.58 -5.52
CA GLY A 110 -2.12 -15.32 -5.09
C GLY A 110 -1.92 -14.31 -6.23
N LYS A 111 -2.44 -14.59 -7.43
CA LYS A 111 -2.07 -13.87 -8.65
C LYS A 111 -3.30 -13.36 -9.41
N LEU A 112 -3.18 -12.15 -9.96
CA LEU A 112 -4.15 -11.59 -10.89
C LEU A 112 -3.89 -12.11 -12.31
N PRO A 113 -4.94 -12.21 -13.15
CA PRO A 113 -4.77 -12.47 -14.58
C PRO A 113 -3.91 -11.40 -15.24
N ASN A 114 -3.25 -11.77 -16.34
CA ASN A 114 -2.37 -10.86 -17.07
C ASN A 114 -3.11 -9.72 -17.78
N SER A 115 -4.41 -9.82 -18.06
CA SER A 115 -5.14 -8.75 -18.74
C SER A 115 -6.59 -8.72 -18.32
N GLY A 116 -7.18 -7.53 -18.32
CA GLY A 116 -8.59 -7.32 -18.00
C GLY A 116 -8.88 -5.90 -17.54
N THR A 117 -10.13 -5.66 -17.15
CA THR A 117 -10.53 -4.39 -16.55
C THR A 117 -10.38 -4.48 -15.03
N ILE A 118 -9.57 -3.61 -14.44
CA ILE A 118 -9.41 -3.48 -12.98
C ILE A 118 -10.71 -2.96 -12.37
N ALA A 119 -11.16 -1.78 -12.83
CA ALA A 119 -12.32 -1.09 -12.30
C ALA A 119 -13.05 -0.35 -13.42
N LYS A 120 -14.36 -0.17 -13.24
CA LYS A 120 -15.17 0.73 -14.06
C LYS A 120 -15.55 1.94 -13.22
N LEU A 121 -15.22 3.12 -13.69
CA LEU A 121 -15.38 4.40 -13.01
C LEU A 121 -16.45 5.23 -13.71
N VAL A 122 -17.24 5.96 -12.91
CA VAL A 122 -18.25 6.89 -13.41
C VAL A 122 -17.97 8.27 -12.87
N PHE A 123 -17.86 9.24 -13.78
CA PHE A 123 -17.75 10.66 -13.45
C PHE A 123 -18.99 11.40 -13.93
N ARG A 124 -19.56 12.21 -13.06
CA ARG A 124 -20.66 13.13 -13.40
C ARG A 124 -20.07 14.43 -13.91
N THR A 125 -20.56 14.91 -15.04
CA THR A 125 -20.17 16.22 -15.58
C THR A 125 -20.79 17.35 -14.74
N THR A 126 -20.04 18.41 -14.47
CA THR A 126 -20.50 19.59 -13.71
C THR A 126 -20.57 20.86 -14.56
N GLY A 127 -20.16 20.79 -15.83
CA GLY A 127 -20.08 21.92 -16.76
C GLY A 127 -19.56 21.49 -18.12
N ASN A 128 -19.64 22.40 -19.11
CA ASN A 128 -19.00 22.21 -20.41
C ASN A 128 -17.49 22.47 -20.30
N GLY A 129 -16.67 21.74 -21.07
CA GLY A 129 -15.23 21.95 -21.09
C GLY A 129 -14.45 20.68 -21.44
N THR A 130 -13.15 20.71 -21.20
CA THR A 130 -12.25 19.56 -21.38
C THR A 130 -11.93 18.95 -20.01
N VAL A 131 -11.90 17.63 -19.96
CA VAL A 131 -11.53 16.82 -18.80
C VAL A 131 -10.25 16.09 -19.13
N SER A 132 -9.26 16.21 -18.26
CA SER A 132 -8.00 15.48 -18.37
C SER A 132 -7.90 14.50 -17.22
N MET A 133 -7.55 13.25 -17.53
CA MET A 133 -7.30 12.20 -16.56
C MET A 133 -5.91 11.64 -16.77
N THR A 134 -5.11 11.52 -15.70
CA THR A 134 -3.73 11.02 -15.74
C THR A 134 -3.55 9.98 -14.65
N MET A 135 -2.87 8.88 -14.97
CA MET A 135 -2.54 7.83 -14.01
C MET A 135 -1.08 7.94 -13.56
N GLN A 136 -0.83 7.58 -12.31
CA GLN A 136 0.51 7.47 -11.72
C GLN A 136 0.55 6.28 -10.75
N ASN A 137 1.73 5.73 -10.49
CA ASN A 137 1.88 4.74 -9.43
C ASN A 137 1.60 5.41 -8.08
N ALA A 138 0.83 4.75 -7.21
CA ALA A 138 0.56 5.27 -5.87
C ALA A 138 1.75 5.04 -4.91
N ASP A 139 2.53 3.99 -5.16
CA ASP A 139 3.74 3.61 -4.42
C ASP A 139 4.81 3.03 -5.37
N ASP A 140 6.07 3.07 -4.95
CA ASP A 140 7.23 2.54 -5.68
C ASP A 140 7.41 1.03 -5.53
N SER A 141 6.59 0.36 -4.69
CA SER A 141 6.71 -1.07 -4.41
C SER A 141 6.29 -1.96 -5.58
N VAL A 142 5.34 -1.52 -6.40
CA VAL A 142 4.96 -2.13 -7.68
C VAL A 142 4.95 -1.05 -8.76
N VAL A 143 6.01 -1.01 -9.55
CA VAL A 143 6.11 -0.04 -10.65
C VAL A 143 5.45 -0.64 -11.88
N VAL A 144 4.40 0.04 -12.37
CA VAL A 144 3.77 -0.24 -13.66
C VAL A 144 4.56 0.49 -14.76
N ASP A 145 4.99 -0.23 -15.80
CA ASP A 145 5.83 0.27 -16.90
C ASP A 145 5.20 1.42 -17.68
N SER A 146 3.89 1.34 -17.90
CA SER A 146 3.17 2.32 -18.72
C SER A 146 1.82 2.63 -18.12
N LEU A 147 1.61 3.91 -17.83
CA LEU A 147 0.35 4.45 -17.31
C LEU A 147 -0.14 5.52 -18.28
N VAL A 148 -1.21 5.21 -19.03
CA VAL A 148 -1.74 6.10 -20.07
C VAL A 148 -3.11 6.64 -19.66
N GLY A 149 -3.15 7.94 -19.39
CA GLY A 149 -4.36 8.70 -19.11
C GLY A 149 -5.29 8.89 -20.32
N GLY A 150 -6.23 9.82 -20.19
CA GLY A 150 -7.22 10.12 -21.23
C GLY A 150 -7.73 11.55 -21.20
N ASN A 151 -8.21 12.03 -22.35
CA ASN A 151 -8.73 13.38 -22.53
C ASN A 151 -10.15 13.34 -23.10
N TYR A 152 -11.09 14.03 -22.46
CA TYR A 152 -12.51 13.98 -22.82
C TYR A 152 -13.09 15.36 -23.01
N THR A 153 -14.04 15.49 -23.91
CA THR A 153 -14.77 16.74 -24.15
C THR A 153 -16.18 16.62 -23.64
N ILE A 154 -16.64 17.61 -22.87
CA ILE A 154 -18.02 17.71 -22.43
C ILE A 154 -18.73 18.75 -23.29
N SER A 155 -19.78 18.32 -23.96
CA SER A 155 -20.65 19.17 -24.78
C SER A 155 -22.10 19.00 -24.38
N ASN A 156 -22.87 20.08 -24.45
CA ASN A 156 -24.31 20.09 -24.13
C ASN A 156 -24.62 19.68 -22.69
N TYR A 157 -23.78 20.11 -21.74
CA TYR A 157 -24.11 20.01 -20.32
C TYR A 157 -25.40 20.78 -20.04
N VAL A 158 -26.42 20.07 -19.59
CA VAL A 158 -27.65 20.64 -19.06
C VAL A 158 -27.57 20.49 -17.54
N PRO A 159 -27.52 21.58 -16.76
CA PRO A 159 -27.54 21.48 -15.31
C PRO A 159 -28.85 20.80 -14.92
N SER A 160 -28.76 19.60 -14.35
CA SER A 160 -29.90 18.98 -13.70
C SER A 160 -30.28 19.90 -12.54
N GLY A 161 -31.38 20.64 -12.70
CA GLY A 161 -31.90 21.59 -11.74
C GLY A 161 -32.28 20.91 -10.43
N THR A 162 -31.30 20.67 -9.58
CA THR A 162 -31.44 20.47 -8.15
C THR A 162 -30.36 21.33 -7.54
N SER A 163 -30.76 22.54 -7.13
CA SER A 163 -29.98 23.39 -6.23
C SER A 163 -29.68 22.58 -4.97
N TYR A 164 -28.49 21.97 -4.91
CA TYR A 164 -27.94 21.50 -3.67
C TYR A 164 -27.53 22.74 -2.89
N THR A 165 -28.37 23.14 -1.93
CA THR A 165 -27.95 24.02 -0.86
C THR A 165 -26.70 23.40 -0.24
N THR A 166 -25.62 24.17 -0.20
CA THR A 166 -24.35 23.80 0.41
C THR A 166 -24.56 23.61 1.92
N THR A 167 -25.02 22.44 2.33
CA THR A 167 -24.76 21.95 3.66
C THR A 167 -23.31 21.48 3.65
N THR A 168 -22.47 22.24 4.34
CA THR A 168 -21.11 21.85 4.70
C THR A 168 -21.09 20.38 5.12
N LEU A 169 -20.42 19.54 4.32
CA LEU A 169 -20.13 18.17 4.70
C LEU A 169 -19.36 18.20 6.03
N PRO A 170 -19.69 17.35 7.02
CA PRO A 170 -18.86 17.21 8.19
C PRO A 170 -17.47 16.74 7.73
N GLN A 171 -16.46 17.48 8.16
CA GLN A 171 -15.06 17.18 7.94
C GLN A 171 -14.79 15.79 8.54
N ALA A 172 -14.67 14.77 7.68
CA ALA A 172 -14.27 13.43 8.10
C ALA A 172 -12.78 13.46 8.42
N SER A 173 -12.45 13.86 9.64
CA SER A 173 -11.12 13.70 10.22
C SER A 173 -11.19 12.56 11.22
N PHE A 174 -10.73 11.39 10.83
CA PHE A 174 -10.36 10.37 11.80
C PHE A 174 -9.08 9.60 11.45
N LEU A 175 -8.45 9.85 10.29
CA LEU A 175 -7.24 9.12 9.85
C LEU A 175 -6.08 9.99 9.31
N ASP A 176 -6.18 11.31 9.27
CA ASP A 176 -5.07 12.17 8.79
C ASP A 176 -3.86 12.25 9.76
N ASP A 177 -3.87 11.50 10.87
CA ASP A 177 -2.93 11.67 12.00
C ASP A 177 -2.12 10.40 12.39
N TYR A 178 -1.90 9.46 11.46
CA TYR A 178 -1.29 8.16 11.82
C TYR A 178 0.24 7.95 11.65
N PRO A 179 1.13 8.93 11.38
CA PRO A 179 2.56 8.70 11.64
C PRO A 179 2.85 8.66 13.16
N ALA A 180 2.06 9.36 13.99
CA ALA A 180 2.26 9.41 15.44
C ALA A 180 1.87 8.10 16.15
N VAL A 181 0.76 7.47 15.75
CA VAL A 181 0.29 6.22 16.35
C VAL A 181 1.16 5.03 15.96
N ALA A 182 1.61 4.96 14.69
CA ALA A 182 2.59 3.96 14.26
C ALA A 182 3.93 4.14 15.01
N GLY A 183 4.38 5.39 15.21
CA GLY A 183 5.57 5.71 16.00
C GLY A 183 5.45 5.31 17.47
N MET A 184 4.28 5.52 18.10
CA MET A 184 4.03 5.07 19.48
C MET A 184 4.02 3.55 19.61
N ALA A 185 3.45 2.82 18.66
CA ALA A 185 3.47 1.35 18.68
C ALA A 185 4.89 0.80 18.58
N LEU A 186 5.72 1.37 17.69
CA LEU A 186 7.14 1.02 17.56
C LEU A 186 7.95 1.34 18.83
N LEU A 187 7.68 2.49 19.48
CA LEU A 187 8.30 2.84 20.76
C LEU A 187 7.95 1.87 21.88
N MET A 188 6.69 1.41 21.96
CA MET A 188 6.25 0.45 22.97
C MET A 188 6.91 -0.93 22.77
N ILE A 189 7.05 -1.37 21.51
CA ILE A 189 7.76 -2.62 21.18
C ILE A 189 9.27 -2.49 21.47
N GLY A 190 9.87 -1.35 21.12
CA GLY A 190 11.28 -1.04 21.41
C GLY A 190 11.58 -0.99 22.91
N ALA A 191 10.73 -0.32 23.70
CA ALA A 191 10.88 -0.26 25.15
C ALA A 191 10.68 -1.63 25.82
N GLY A 192 9.71 -2.42 25.33
CA GLY A 192 9.45 -3.77 25.81
C GLY A 192 10.63 -4.71 25.59
N THR A 193 11.21 -4.71 24.39
CA THR A 193 12.39 -5.54 24.07
C THR A 193 13.61 -5.15 24.90
N LEU A 194 13.83 -3.86 25.14
CA LEU A 194 14.93 -3.38 25.99
C LEU A 194 14.76 -3.80 27.47
N ALA A 195 13.53 -3.79 27.99
CA ALA A 195 13.23 -4.23 29.35
C ALA A 195 13.48 -5.74 29.54
N VAL A 196 13.11 -6.55 28.54
CA VAL A 196 13.39 -8.00 28.54
C VAL A 196 14.90 -8.26 28.51
N PHE A 197 15.64 -7.54 27.66
CA PHE A 197 17.11 -7.67 27.60
C PHE A 197 17.79 -7.32 28.93
N ARG A 198 17.39 -6.23 29.59
CA ARG A 198 17.94 -5.85 30.91
C ARG A 198 17.62 -6.87 32.01
N ARG A 199 16.45 -7.51 31.93
CA ARG A 199 16.08 -8.57 32.88
C ARG A 199 16.93 -9.81 32.65
N TYR A 200 17.14 -10.18 31.39
CA TYR A 200 18.00 -11.31 31.02
C TYR A 200 19.46 -11.12 31.46
N ASP A 201 20.04 -9.93 31.26
CA ASP A 201 21.42 -9.63 31.71
C ASP A 201 21.58 -9.70 33.23
N ARG A 202 20.56 -9.29 33.99
CA ARG A 202 20.56 -9.44 35.46
C ARG A 202 20.56 -10.90 35.91
N PHE A 203 19.71 -11.73 35.30
CA PHE A 203 19.68 -13.17 35.61
C PHE A 203 21.04 -13.83 35.38
N ASN A 204 21.69 -13.54 34.25
CA ASN A 204 23.01 -14.12 33.95
C ASN A 204 24.10 -13.68 34.94
N LYS A 205 24.05 -12.44 35.44
CA LYS A 205 25.00 -11.95 36.45
C LYS A 205 24.78 -12.59 37.83
N GLU A 206 23.53 -12.83 38.21
CA GLU A 206 23.21 -13.49 39.48
C GLU A 206 23.64 -14.97 39.48
N GLU A 207 23.46 -15.69 38.37
CA GLU A 207 23.98 -17.06 38.22
C GLU A 207 25.51 -17.11 38.29
N ALA A 208 26.21 -16.15 37.67
CA ALA A 208 27.65 -16.05 37.74
C ALA A 208 28.16 -15.76 39.17
N TYR A 209 27.45 -14.95 39.95
CA TYR A 209 27.84 -14.65 41.33
C TYR A 209 27.63 -15.85 42.27
N ASN A 210 26.50 -16.55 42.14
CA ASN A 210 26.18 -17.71 42.98
C ASN A 210 27.11 -18.90 42.74
N THR A 211 27.56 -19.10 41.50
CA THR A 211 28.54 -20.16 41.17
C THR A 211 29.92 -19.88 41.75
N VAL A 212 30.37 -18.62 41.78
CA VAL A 212 31.65 -18.24 42.42
C VAL A 212 31.56 -18.40 43.95
N SER A 213 30.45 -17.97 44.56
CA SER A 213 30.22 -18.09 46.01
C SER A 213 30.20 -19.54 46.51
N MET A 214 29.65 -20.47 45.72
CA MET A 214 29.72 -21.90 46.04
C MET A 214 31.14 -22.47 45.89
N SER A 215 31.93 -22.01 44.91
CA SER A 215 33.30 -22.47 44.73
C SER A 215 34.23 -22.07 45.90
N ASP A 216 34.00 -20.94 46.55
CA ASP A 216 34.83 -20.49 47.68
C ASP A 216 34.46 -21.19 49.00
N LYS A 217 33.21 -21.63 49.16
CA LYS A 217 32.80 -22.43 50.33
C LYS A 217 33.33 -23.85 50.30
N VAL A 218 33.52 -24.43 49.11
CA VAL A 218 34.06 -25.80 48.95
C VAL A 218 35.57 -25.86 49.22
N LYS A 219 36.30 -24.74 49.11
CA LYS A 219 37.76 -24.70 49.40
C LYS A 219 38.12 -24.56 50.88
N ASN A 220 37.14 -24.29 51.75
CA ASN A 220 37.34 -24.11 53.19
C ASN A 220 36.86 -25.33 54.02
N TYR A 221 36.66 -26.47 53.36
CA TYR A 221 36.50 -27.79 53.98
C TYR A 221 37.61 -28.72 53.45
#